data_AF-W1U693-F1
#
_entry.id   AF-W1U693-F1
#
_cell.length_a   1.000
_cell.length_b   1.000
_cell.length_c   1.000
_cell.angle_alpha   90.00
_cell.angle_beta   90.00
_cell.angle_gamma   90.00
#
_symmetry.space_group_name_H-M   'P 1'
#
loop_
_entity.id
_entity.type
_entity.pdbx_description
1 polymer ?
#
loop_
_entity_poly.entity_id
_entity_poly.type
_entity_poly.pdbx_seq_one_letter_code
_entity_poly.pdbx_strand_id
1 'polypeptide(L)'
;MAKVLDKRLITQILSIVEQIPVGKVTTYGQIAHLIGRERNARLVGRALSQAGLYGKYPCHRVVNSAGRLAPAWEEQRHLLWAEGVTFKTNGCVDLKKHQWKPTDISKV
;
A
#
# COMPACT_ATOMS: atom_id res chain seq x y z
N MET A 1 20.89 17.65 -8.41
CA MET A 1 19.68 17.53 -7.57
C MET A 1 19.35 16.05 -7.42
N ALA A 2 19.42 15.51 -6.20
CA ALA A 2 19.21 14.08 -5.98
C ALA A 2 17.76 13.70 -6.32
N LYS A 3 17.59 12.71 -7.20
CA LYS A 3 16.28 12.09 -7.45
C LYS A 3 15.74 11.58 -6.11
N VAL A 4 14.68 12.21 -5.61
CA VAL A 4 14.01 11.82 -4.34
C VAL A 4 13.49 10.37 -4.40
N LEU A 5 13.35 9.83 -5.60
CA LEU A 5 13.01 8.44 -5.88
C LEU A 5 14.24 7.71 -6.44
N ASP A 6 14.89 6.89 -5.62
CA ASP A 6 15.96 5.99 -6.04
C ASP A 6 15.51 4.52 -5.98
N LYS A 7 16.26 3.63 -6.65
CA LYS A 7 15.93 2.20 -6.75
C LYS A 7 15.86 1.51 -5.38
N ARG A 8 16.69 1.92 -4.42
CA ARG A 8 16.72 1.33 -3.08
C ARG A 8 15.43 1.63 -2.34
N LEU A 9 14.97 2.88 -2.40
CA LEU A 9 13.70 3.29 -1.79
C LEU A 9 12.51 2.52 -2.39
N ILE A 10 12.45 2.39 -3.72
CA ILE A 10 11.37 1.65 -4.38
C ILE A 10 11.37 0.18 -3.93
N THR A 11 12.54 -0.46 -3.93
CA THR A 11 12.69 -1.86 -3.49
C THR A 11 12.23 -2.05 -2.05
N GLN A 12 12.58 -1.13 -1.15
CA GLN A 12 12.14 -1.17 0.25
C GLN A 12 10.62 -0.98 0.40
N ILE A 13 10.00 -0.14 -0.42
CA ILE A 13 8.54 0.01 -0.43
C ILE A 13 7.87 -1.28 -0.93
N LEU A 14 8.39 -1.87 -2.00
CA LEU A 14 7.84 -3.07 -2.60
C LEU A 14 7.97 -4.29 -1.68
N SER A 15 9.07 -4.41 -0.91
CA SER A 15 9.23 -5.49 0.07
C SER A 15 8.21 -5.41 1.22
N ILE A 16 7.78 -4.21 1.62
CA ILE A 16 6.66 -4.04 2.55
C ILE A 16 5.33 -4.45 1.89
N VAL A 17 5.11 -4.06 0.63
CA VAL A 17 3.86 -4.40 -0.08
C VAL A 17 3.70 -5.91 -0.25
N GLU A 18 4.78 -6.62 -0.53
CA GLU A 18 4.80 -8.07 -0.67
C GLU A 18 4.39 -8.81 0.62
N GLN A 19 4.67 -8.22 1.78
CA GLN A 19 4.32 -8.80 3.09
C GLN A 19 2.85 -8.63 3.47
N ILE A 20 2.08 -7.79 2.77
CA ILE A 20 0.66 -7.57 3.11
C ILE A 20 -0.12 -8.85 2.83
N PRO A 21 -0.77 -9.50 3.81
CA PRO A 21 -1.51 -10.74 3.57
C PRO A 21 -2.73 -10.55 2.67
N VAL A 22 -3.17 -11.64 2.03
CA VAL A 22 -4.47 -11.70 1.32
C VAL A 22 -5.59 -11.25 2.26
N GLY A 23 -6.51 -10.42 1.75
CA GLY A 23 -7.66 -9.93 2.51
C GLY A 23 -7.33 -8.84 3.53
N LYS A 24 -6.08 -8.37 3.55
CA LYS A 24 -5.62 -7.22 4.34
C LYS A 24 -5.16 -6.08 3.44
N VAL A 25 -5.24 -4.87 3.97
CA VAL A 25 -4.82 -3.65 3.29
C VAL A 25 -3.90 -2.82 4.17
N THR A 26 -3.06 -1.99 3.56
CA THR A 26 -2.29 -0.97 4.27
C THR A 26 -2.56 0.41 3.67
N THR A 27 -2.07 1.46 4.33
CA THR A 27 -2.14 2.82 3.81
C THR A 27 -0.77 3.30 3.34
N TYR A 28 -0.74 4.23 2.38
CA TYR A 28 0.52 4.89 1.98
C TYR A 28 1.27 5.51 3.17
N GLY A 29 0.53 6.07 4.14
CA GLY A 29 1.10 6.63 5.36
C GLY A 29 1.71 5.56 6.27
N GLN A 30 1.05 4.42 6.40
CA GLN A 30 1.58 3.29 7.16
C GLN A 30 2.88 2.76 6.54
N ILE A 31 2.93 2.56 5.22
CA ILE A 31 4.20 2.18 4.55
C ILE A 31 5.29 3.23 4.80
N ALA A 32 4.96 4.52 4.67
CA ALA A 32 5.91 5.60 4.91
C ALA A 32 6.49 5.57 6.34
N HIS A 33 5.66 5.25 7.34
CA HIS A 33 6.11 5.06 8.72
C HIS A 33 7.00 3.82 8.86
N LEU A 34 6.61 2.68 8.26
CA LEU A 34 7.38 1.43 8.31
C LEU A 34 8.79 1.54 7.72
N ILE A 35 9.00 2.42 6.75
CA ILE A 35 10.32 2.65 6.13
C ILE A 35 11.09 3.81 6.77
N GLY A 36 10.64 4.34 7.91
CA GLY A 36 11.30 5.45 8.63
C GLY A 36 11.20 6.80 7.91
N ARG A 37 10.26 6.97 6.98
CA ARG A 37 10.03 8.21 6.21
C ARG A 37 8.67 8.79 6.52
N GLU A 38 8.42 9.05 7.80
CA GLU A 38 7.16 9.63 8.25
C GLU A 38 6.77 10.86 7.42
N ARG A 39 5.46 11.05 7.20
CA ARG A 39 4.88 12.12 6.37
C ARG A 39 5.14 12.04 4.85
N ASN A 40 5.86 11.02 4.36
CA ASN A 40 6.13 10.84 2.92
C ASN A 40 5.13 9.93 2.18
N ALA A 41 3.85 9.93 2.56
CA ALA A 41 2.83 9.08 1.92
C ALA A 41 2.72 9.30 0.39
N ARG A 42 2.85 10.56 -0.08
CA ARG A 42 2.85 10.86 -1.52
C ARG A 42 4.03 10.25 -2.26
N LEU A 43 5.19 10.14 -1.60
CA LEU A 43 6.38 9.51 -2.16
C LEU A 43 6.14 8.01 -2.38
N VAL A 44 5.48 7.35 -1.42
CA VAL A 44 5.08 5.95 -1.55
C VAL A 44 4.13 5.76 -2.73
N GLY A 45 3.11 6.60 -2.87
CA GLY A 45 2.21 6.55 -4.03
C GLY A 45 2.94 6.67 -5.38
N ARG A 46 3.92 7.57 -5.48
CA ARG A 46 4.78 7.73 -6.68
C ARG A 46 5.67 6.50 -6.93
N ALA A 47 6.18 5.85 -5.89
CA ALA A 47 6.94 4.61 -6.05
C ALA A 47 6.05 3.47 -6.56
N LEU A 48 4.85 3.33 -6.01
CA LEU A 48 3.92 2.27 -6.39
C LEU A 48 3.34 2.43 -7.80
N SER A 49 3.21 3.66 -8.31
CA SER A 49 2.85 3.87 -9.73
C SER A 49 3.94 3.39 -10.70
N GLN A 50 5.16 3.15 -10.22
CA GLN A 50 6.28 2.61 -11.00
C GLN A 50 6.53 1.12 -10.71
N ALA A 51 5.74 0.49 -9.83
CA ALA A 51 5.97 -0.88 -9.37
C ALA A 51 6.04 -1.91 -10.50
N GLY A 52 5.24 -1.72 -11.56
CA GLY A 52 5.23 -2.61 -12.74
C GLY A 52 6.59 -2.71 -13.45
N LEU A 53 7.48 -1.72 -13.30
CA LEU A 53 8.85 -1.77 -13.84
C LEU A 53 9.76 -2.74 -13.07
N TYR A 54 9.34 -3.17 -11.88
CA TYR A 54 10.13 -3.98 -10.95
C TYR A 54 9.55 -5.38 -10.73
N GLY A 55 8.40 -5.70 -11.35
CA GLY A 55 7.72 -6.99 -11.23
C GLY A 55 6.25 -6.88 -10.86
N LYS A 56 5.67 -8.02 -10.47
CA LYS A 56 4.27 -8.12 -10.02
C LYS A 56 4.25 -8.08 -8.49
N TYR A 57 3.59 -7.07 -7.94
CA TYR A 57 3.40 -6.89 -6.50
C TYR A 57 1.92 -6.66 -6.22
N PRO A 58 1.40 -7.04 -5.03
CA PRO A 58 -0.01 -6.85 -4.66
C PRO A 58 -0.32 -5.39 -4.30
N CYS A 59 0.01 -4.45 -5.19
CA CYS A 59 -0.15 -3.02 -4.97
C CYS A 59 -1.62 -2.61 -4.77
N HIS A 60 -2.58 -3.42 -5.22
CA HIS A 60 -4.02 -3.19 -4.99
C HIS A 60 -4.39 -3.22 -3.51
N ARG A 61 -3.55 -3.83 -2.65
CA ARG A 61 -3.70 -3.85 -1.18
C ARG A 61 -3.33 -2.52 -0.51
N VAL A 62 -2.87 -1.51 -1.26
CA VAL A 62 -2.51 -0.19 -0.72
C VAL A 62 -3.59 0.84 -1.04
N VAL A 63 -4.13 1.48 0.01
CA VAL A 63 -5.18 2.50 -0.09
C VAL A 63 -4.74 3.81 0.58
N ASN A 64 -5.54 4.87 0.45
CA ASN A 64 -5.26 6.10 1.18
C ASN A 64 -5.62 6.00 2.68
N SER A 65 -5.33 7.05 3.45
CA SER A 65 -5.58 7.10 4.90
C SER A 65 -7.05 6.97 5.30
N ALA A 66 -7.99 7.26 4.40
CA ALA A 66 -9.43 7.09 4.61
C ALA A 66 -9.97 5.74 4.11
N GLY A 67 -9.11 4.88 3.55
CA GLY A 67 -9.49 3.63 2.91
C GLY A 67 -10.02 3.80 1.48
N ARG A 68 -9.86 4.98 0.87
CA ARG A 68 -10.23 5.21 -0.53
C ARG A 68 -9.22 4.52 -1.45
N LEU A 69 -9.76 3.98 -2.52
CA LEU A 69 -9.00 3.37 -3.62
C LEU A 69 -8.13 4.41 -4.34
N ALA A 70 -7.12 3.93 -5.02
CA ALA A 70 -6.25 4.71 -5.88
C ALA A 70 -7.08 5.34 -7.02
N PRO A 71 -6.79 6.60 -7.39
CA PRO A 71 -7.45 7.23 -8.52
C PRO A 71 -7.05 6.52 -9.82
N ALA A 72 -7.99 6.42 -10.77
CA ALA A 72 -7.77 5.84 -12.09
C ALA A 72 -7.27 4.37 -12.09
N TRP A 73 -7.66 3.59 -11.08
CA TRP A 73 -7.43 2.14 -11.03
C TRP A 73 -8.74 1.40 -10.77
N GLU A 74 -9.48 1.11 -11.83
CA GLU A 74 -10.84 0.55 -11.75
C GLU A 74 -10.86 -0.87 -11.18
N GLU A 75 -9.84 -1.66 -11.51
CA GLU A 75 -9.71 -3.06 -11.11
C GLU A 75 -9.41 -3.23 -9.62
N GLN A 76 -8.88 -2.20 -8.95
CA GLN A 76 -8.45 -2.31 -7.55
C GLN A 76 -9.59 -2.80 -6.64
N ARG A 77 -10.81 -2.31 -6.86
CA ARG A 77 -11.99 -2.74 -6.09
C ARG A 77 -12.24 -4.24 -6.24
N HIS A 78 -12.23 -4.72 -7.49
CA HIS A 78 -12.51 -6.12 -7.79
C HIS A 78 -11.45 -7.05 -7.19
N LEU A 79 -10.17 -6.69 -7.33
CA LEU A 79 -9.05 -7.45 -6.74
C LEU A 79 -9.17 -7.55 -5.21
N LEU A 80 -9.46 -6.44 -4.54
CA LEU A 80 -9.67 -6.42 -3.10
C LEU A 80 -10.89 -7.26 -2.68
N TRP A 81 -12.00 -7.14 -3.41
CA TRP A 81 -13.20 -7.91 -3.15
C TRP A 81 -12.98 -9.42 -3.33
N ALA A 82 -12.24 -9.83 -4.37
CA ALA A 82 -11.85 -11.21 -4.62
C ALA A 82 -11.00 -11.81 -3.48
N GLU A 83 -10.28 -10.96 -2.74
CA GLU A 83 -9.55 -11.35 -1.53
C GLU A 83 -10.38 -11.29 -0.25
N GLY A 84 -11.69 -11.00 -0.34
CA GLY A 84 -12.59 -10.90 0.80
C GLY A 84 -12.55 -9.55 1.54
N VAL A 85 -11.98 -8.50 0.94
CA VAL A 85 -11.98 -7.16 1.53
C VAL A 85 -13.37 -6.53 1.41
N THR A 86 -13.88 -6.03 2.54
CA THR A 86 -15.19 -5.38 2.61
C THR A 86 -15.09 -3.86 2.52
N PHE A 87 -16.15 -3.25 2.00
CA PHE A 87 -16.27 -1.81 1.76
C PHE A 87 -17.42 -1.22 2.57
N LYS A 88 -17.25 0.02 3.02
CA LYS A 88 -18.29 0.84 3.65
C LYS A 88 -19.26 1.35 2.59
N THR A 89 -20.40 1.89 3.04
CA THR A 89 -21.43 2.51 2.19
C THR A 89 -20.89 3.64 1.31
N ASN A 90 -19.88 4.38 1.78
CA ASN A 90 -19.21 5.43 1.02
C ASN A 90 -18.17 4.90 0.00
N GLY A 91 -18.10 3.58 -0.19
CA GLY A 91 -17.20 2.93 -1.13
C GLY A 91 -15.73 2.82 -0.68
N CYS A 92 -15.36 3.30 0.51
CA CYS A 92 -14.02 3.11 1.06
C CYS A 92 -13.89 1.74 1.73
N VAL A 93 -12.68 1.17 1.73
CA VAL A 93 -12.37 -0.07 2.46
C VAL A 93 -12.67 0.10 3.96
N ASP A 94 -13.22 -0.95 4.58
CA ASP A 94 -13.36 -0.99 6.03
C ASP A 94 -12.02 -1.26 6.73
N LEU A 95 -11.22 -0.20 6.89
CA LEU A 95 -9.91 -0.25 7.55
C LEU A 95 -9.98 -0.86 8.96
N LYS A 96 -11.10 -0.72 9.69
CA LYS A 96 -11.20 -1.31 11.04
C LYS A 96 -11.09 -2.84 11.01
N LYS A 97 -11.56 -3.47 9.93
CA LYS A 97 -11.55 -4.94 9.74
C LYS A 97 -10.31 -5.42 8.99
N HIS A 98 -9.91 -4.68 7.96
CA HIS A 98 -8.92 -5.15 6.99
C HIS A 98 -7.55 -4.52 7.11
N GLN A 99 -7.36 -3.48 7.94
CA GLN A 99 -6.04 -2.87 8.08
C GLN A 99 -5.04 -3.89 8.65
N TRP A 100 -3.98 -4.11 7.89
CA TRP A 100 -2.85 -4.92 8.28
C TRP A 100 -2.13 -4.25 9.44
N LYS A 101 -1.93 -5.01 10.51
CA LYS A 101 -1.12 -4.61 11.66
C LYS A 101 0.05 -5.57 11.74
N PRO A 102 1.25 -5.18 11.28
CA PRO A 102 2.44 -5.99 11.45
C PRO A 102 2.57 -6.28 12.95
N THR A 103 2.45 -7.55 13.34
CA THR A 103 2.38 -7.90 14.78
C THR A 103 3.76 -7.93 15.43
N ASP A 104 4.83 -7.87 14.65
CA ASP A 104 6.20 -7.75 15.15
C ASP A 104 7.10 -7.26 14.01
N ILE A 105 7.58 -6.02 14.08
CA ILE A 105 8.73 -5.56 13.27
C ILE A 105 9.86 -5.31 14.25
N SER A 106 10.20 -6.35 15.03
CA SER A 106 11.38 -6.36 15.89
C SER A 106 12.64 -6.82 15.15
N LYS A 107 12.57 -7.10 13.84
CA LYS A 107 13.71 -7.55 13.02
C LYS A 107 13.59 -7.11 11.56
N VAL A 108 14.01 -5.88 11.26
CA VAL A 108 14.56 -5.53 9.94
C VAL A 108 15.82 -4.73 10.17
#